data_AF-A0A9X4YDN7-F1
#
_entry.id   AF-A0A9X4YDN7-F1
#
_cell.length_a   1.000
_cell.length_b   1.000
_cell.length_c   1.000
_cell.angle_alpha   90.00
_cell.angle_beta   90.00
_cell.angle_gamma   90.00
#
_symmetry.space_group_name_H-M   'P 1'
#
loop_
_entity.id
_entity.type
_entity.pdbx_description
1 polymer ?
#
loop_
_entity_poly.entity_id
_entity_poly.type
_entity_poly.pdbx_seq_one_letter_code
_entity_poly.pdbx_strand_id
1 'polypeptide(L)'
;MTSNLQLVTGTVSPQPSASEHQVVRMAASLVTTFHIQPGKSLVMILGNGMEDTNREAIITWTRATLAREGLSPSKEAFERLALLLKRELVEIDPGMAE
;
A
#
# COMPACT_ATOMS: atom_id res chain seq x y z
N MET A 1 -20.67 -48.68 -1.46
CA MET A 1 -21.51 -47.47 -1.26
C MET A 1 -21.15 -46.99 0.14
N THR A 2 -20.36 -45.94 0.30
CA THR A 2 -20.78 -44.55 0.19
C THR A 2 -19.58 -43.63 -0.06
N SER A 3 -19.64 -42.84 -1.13
CA SER A 3 -18.71 -41.75 -1.42
C SER A 3 -19.08 -40.53 -0.58
N ASN A 4 -18.16 -40.03 0.25
CA ASN A 4 -18.32 -38.76 0.94
C ASN A 4 -17.61 -37.65 0.14
N LEU A 5 -18.35 -37.05 -0.78
CA LEU A 5 -18.02 -35.75 -1.37
C LEU A 5 -18.43 -34.66 -0.39
N GLN A 6 -17.49 -34.20 0.44
CA GLN A 6 -17.66 -32.93 1.16
C GLN A 6 -17.21 -31.78 0.24
N LEU A 7 -18.20 -31.14 -0.37
CA LEU A 7 -18.10 -29.79 -0.91
C LEU A 7 -17.80 -28.82 0.24
N VAL A 8 -16.53 -28.42 0.40
CA VAL A 8 -16.17 -27.30 1.26
C VAL A 8 -16.26 -26.02 0.43
N THR A 9 -17.44 -25.41 0.38
CA THR A 9 -17.58 -24.01 -0.06
C THR A 9 -17.19 -23.12 1.10
N GLY A 10 -15.89 -23.04 1.38
CA GLY A 10 -15.32 -22.03 2.25
C GLY A 10 -15.13 -20.75 1.45
N THR A 11 -15.98 -19.75 1.66
CA THR A 11 -15.65 -18.36 1.33
C THR A 11 -14.46 -17.97 2.18
N VAL A 12 -13.25 -18.23 1.70
CA VAL A 12 -12.02 -17.70 2.27
C VAL A 12 -12.06 -16.20 2.01
N SER A 13 -12.58 -15.44 2.97
CA SER A 13 -12.17 -14.04 3.10
C SER A 13 -10.64 -14.06 3.10
N PRO A 14 -9.95 -13.43 2.14
CA PRO A 14 -8.50 -13.52 2.06
C PRO A 14 -7.94 -12.80 3.27
N GLN A 15 -7.62 -13.57 4.31
CA GLN A 15 -6.88 -13.05 5.45
C GLN A 15 -5.54 -12.57 4.88
N PRO A 16 -5.15 -11.31 5.12
CA PRO A 16 -3.98 -10.77 4.47
C PRO A 16 -2.77 -11.61 4.88
N SER A 17 -1.94 -11.98 3.89
CA SER A 17 -0.70 -12.71 4.17
C SER A 17 0.17 -11.92 5.14
N ALA A 18 1.11 -12.59 5.83
CA ALA A 18 2.07 -11.89 6.69
C ALA A 18 2.81 -10.77 5.95
N SER A 19 3.05 -10.94 4.64
CA SER A 19 3.62 -9.89 3.77
C SER A 19 2.65 -8.71 3.57
N GLU A 20 1.36 -8.94 3.40
CA GLU A 20 0.37 -7.87 3.21
C GLU A 20 0.20 -7.02 4.48
N HIS A 21 0.23 -7.64 5.67
CA HIS A 21 0.27 -6.88 6.93
C HIS A 21 1.53 -6.00 7.04
N GLN A 22 2.67 -6.45 6.51
CA GLN A 22 3.89 -5.65 6.49
C GLN A 22 3.80 -4.49 5.50
N VAL A 23 3.19 -4.69 4.32
CA VAL A 23 2.91 -3.63 3.34
C VAL A 23 2.02 -2.55 3.96
N VAL A 24 0.90 -2.93 4.58
CA VAL A 24 -0.03 -1.97 5.21
C VAL A 24 0.65 -1.19 6.34
N ARG A 25 1.46 -1.85 7.16
CA ARG A 25 2.25 -1.19 8.20
C ARG A 25 3.28 -0.22 7.63
N MET A 26 4.00 -0.62 6.58
CA MET A 26 4.97 0.23 5.89
C MET A 26 4.30 1.47 5.29
N ALA A 27 3.17 1.29 4.62
CA ALA A 27 2.35 2.37 4.10
C ALA A 27 1.86 3.32 5.21
N ALA A 28 1.43 2.77 6.35
CA ALA A 28 1.06 3.59 7.52
C ALA A 28 2.24 4.40 8.05
N SER A 29 3.45 3.82 8.11
CA SER A 29 4.66 4.56 8.47
C SER A 29 4.95 5.69 7.48
N LEU A 30 4.79 5.47 6.17
CA LEU A 30 4.98 6.50 5.15
C LEU A 30 3.97 7.66 5.32
N VAL A 31 2.69 7.35 5.53
CA VAL A 31 1.65 8.36 5.81
C VAL A 31 2.06 9.25 6.99
N THR A 32 2.56 8.64 8.07
CA THR A 32 3.03 9.39 9.25
C THR A 32 4.29 10.19 8.95
N THR A 33 5.29 9.61 8.29
CA THR A 33 6.57 10.26 7.98
C THR A 33 6.39 11.51 7.12
N PHE A 34 5.46 11.47 6.16
CA PHE A 34 5.20 12.59 5.25
C PHE A 34 4.01 13.45 5.67
N HIS A 35 3.49 13.27 6.90
CA HIS A 35 2.34 14.02 7.42
C HIS A 35 1.15 14.08 6.45
N ILE A 36 0.90 12.96 5.75
CA ILE A 36 -0.13 12.89 4.71
C ILE A 36 -1.49 13.09 5.36
N GLN A 37 -2.16 14.16 4.96
CA GLN A 37 -3.46 14.52 5.51
C GLN A 37 -4.54 13.52 5.06
N PRO A 38 -5.54 13.25 5.93
CA PRO A 38 -6.76 12.58 5.52
C PRO A 38 -7.42 13.32 4.34
N GLY A 39 -8.00 12.58 3.40
CA GLY A 39 -8.60 13.17 2.20
C GLY A 39 -8.52 12.21 1.01
N LYS A 40 -8.69 12.76 -0.20
CA LYS A 40 -8.66 11.99 -1.47
C LYS A 40 -7.72 12.59 -2.54
N SER A 41 -6.94 13.61 -2.20
CA SER A 41 -6.08 14.33 -3.14
C SER A 41 -5.02 13.45 -3.82
N LEU A 42 -4.55 12.39 -3.15
CA LEU A 42 -3.52 11.48 -3.66
C LEU A 42 -4.08 10.28 -4.42
N VAL A 43 -5.40 10.07 -4.43
CA VAL A 43 -6.03 8.90 -5.06
C VAL A 43 -5.73 8.85 -6.56
N MET A 44 -5.86 9.98 -7.24
CA MET A 44 -5.60 10.07 -8.69
C MET A 44 -4.11 10.17 -9.04
N ILE A 45 -3.25 10.38 -8.06
CA ILE A 45 -1.83 10.66 -8.31
C ILE A 45 -0.96 9.44 -7.96
N LEU A 46 -1.19 8.86 -6.79
CA LEU A 46 -0.42 7.72 -6.28
C LEU A 46 -1.21 6.41 -6.36
N GLY A 47 -2.54 6.51 -6.25
CA GLY A 47 -3.44 5.38 -6.36
C GLY A 47 -3.72 5.00 -7.82
N ASN A 48 -4.71 4.12 -8.00
CA ASN A 48 -5.23 3.74 -9.32
C ASN A 48 -6.63 4.32 -9.58
N GLY A 49 -7.14 5.18 -8.69
CA GLY A 49 -8.46 5.80 -8.79
C GLY A 49 -9.58 4.99 -8.12
N MET A 50 -9.30 3.77 -7.65
CA MET A 50 -10.30 2.93 -6.97
C MET A 50 -10.28 3.07 -5.45
N GLU A 51 -9.30 3.80 -4.90
CA GLU A 51 -9.17 4.02 -3.47
C GLU A 51 -10.10 5.11 -2.95
N ASP A 52 -10.62 4.93 -1.74
CA ASP A 52 -11.50 5.90 -1.10
C ASP A 52 -10.76 6.99 -0.33
N THR A 53 -9.48 6.77 0.00
CA THR A 53 -8.69 7.70 0.81
C THR A 53 -7.23 7.78 0.38
N ASN A 54 -6.57 8.89 0.75
CA ASN A 54 -5.11 9.06 0.62
C ASN A 54 -4.34 7.90 1.27
N ARG A 55 -4.82 7.41 2.41
CA ARG A 55 -4.21 6.27 3.10
C ARG A 55 -4.25 5.00 2.24
N GLU A 56 -5.41 4.72 1.65
CA GLU A 56 -5.56 3.58 0.74
C GLU A 56 -4.72 3.77 -0.53
N ALA A 57 -4.69 4.97 -1.09
CA ALA A 57 -3.83 5.29 -2.23
C ALA A 57 -2.35 5.01 -1.92
N ILE A 58 -1.87 5.38 -0.74
CA ILE A 58 -0.51 5.08 -0.28
C ILE A 58 -0.29 3.57 -0.10
N ILE A 59 -1.29 2.81 0.37
CA ILE A 59 -1.20 1.34 0.45
C ILE A 59 -1.05 0.73 -0.95
N THR A 60 -1.91 1.13 -1.90
CA THR A 60 -1.82 0.66 -3.29
C THR A 60 -0.46 1.02 -3.90
N TRP A 61 -0.04 2.27 -3.76
CA TRP A 61 1.24 2.75 -4.25
C TRP A 61 2.42 1.96 -3.65
N THR A 62 2.38 1.69 -2.35
CA THR A 62 3.41 0.92 -1.63
C THR A 62 3.48 -0.50 -2.17
N ARG A 63 2.33 -1.17 -2.31
CA ARG A 63 2.25 -2.53 -2.86
C ARG A 63 2.78 -2.59 -4.29
N ALA A 64 2.33 -1.67 -5.14
CA ALA A 64 2.73 -1.60 -6.55
C ALA A 64 4.21 -1.29 -6.71
N THR A 65 4.76 -0.39 -5.89
CA THR A 65 6.17 -0.01 -5.93
C THR A 65 7.07 -1.14 -5.45
N LEU A 66 6.71 -1.84 -4.37
CA LEU A 66 7.45 -3.02 -3.94
C LEU A 66 7.49 -4.10 -5.03
N ALA A 67 6.35 -4.37 -5.68
CA ALA A 67 6.27 -5.33 -6.77
C ALA A 67 7.11 -4.90 -7.99
N ARG A 68 7.05 -3.62 -8.37
CA ARG A 68 7.80 -3.07 -9.52
C ARG A 68 9.31 -3.11 -9.28
N GLU A 69 9.76 -2.82 -8.07
CA GLU A 69 11.19 -2.81 -7.71
C GLU A 69 11.71 -4.21 -7.31
N GLY A 70 10.84 -5.23 -7.25
CA GLY A 70 11.21 -6.58 -6.81
C GLY A 70 11.61 -6.66 -5.32
N LEU A 71 11.07 -5.77 -4.49
CA LEU A 71 11.44 -5.64 -3.08
C LEU A 71 10.43 -6.35 -2.17
N SER A 72 10.95 -6.97 -1.11
CA SER A 72 10.14 -7.42 0.02
C SER A 72 10.04 -6.34 1.09
N PRO A 73 8.95 -6.29 1.90
CA PRO A 73 8.83 -5.34 2.99
C PRO A 73 9.97 -5.46 4.00
N SER A 74 10.88 -4.49 3.99
CA SER A 74 12.06 -4.43 4.84
C SER A 74 12.39 -2.97 5.20
N LYS A 75 13.36 -2.75 6.09
CA LYS A 75 13.84 -1.39 6.41
C LYS A 75 14.44 -0.71 5.17
N GLU A 76 15.24 -1.44 4.39
CA GLU A 76 15.84 -0.94 3.15
C GLU A 76 14.78 -0.57 2.12
N ALA A 77 13.74 -1.40 1.98
CA ALA A 77 12.61 -1.09 1.12
C ALA A 77 11.87 0.16 1.60
N PHE A 78 11.69 0.34 2.92
CA PHE A 78 11.08 1.56 3.46
C PHE A 78 11.90 2.81 3.11
N GLU A 79 13.23 2.79 3.31
CA GLU A 79 14.10 3.92 2.98
C GLU A 79 14.03 4.26 1.48
N ARG A 80 14.01 3.23 0.63
CA ARG A 80 13.84 3.40 -0.82
C ARG A 80 12.49 4.00 -1.19
N LEU A 81 11.40 3.47 -0.63
CA LEU A 81 10.05 3.96 -0.88
C LEU A 81 9.85 5.37 -0.33
N ALA A 82 10.42 5.72 0.82
CA ALA A 82 10.36 7.08 1.34
C ALA A 82 11.02 8.08 0.37
N LEU A 83 12.16 7.74 -0.21
CA LEU A 83 12.81 8.60 -1.20
C LEU A 83 11.95 8.79 -2.46
N LEU A 84 11.36 7.70 -2.96
CA LEU A 84 10.48 7.74 -4.14
C LEU A 84 9.23 8.58 -3.84
N LEU A 85 8.57 8.31 -2.72
CA LEU A 85 7.36 9.04 -2.31
C LEU A 85 7.64 10.53 -2.13
N LYS A 86 8.78 10.90 -1.52
CA LYS A 86 9.19 12.31 -1.40
C LYS A 86 9.24 13.00 -2.76
N ARG A 87 9.83 12.34 -3.77
CA ARG A 87 9.92 12.89 -5.13
C ARG A 87 8.53 13.11 -5.73
N GLU A 88 7.65 12.12 -5.65
CA GLU A 88 6.29 12.24 -6.16
C GLU A 88 5.54 13.38 -5.46
N LEU A 89 5.65 13.51 -4.13
CA LEU A 89 4.97 14.57 -3.38
C LEU A 89 5.48 15.98 -3.73
N VAL A 90 6.79 16.15 -3.97
CA VAL A 90 7.36 17.43 -4.43
C VAL A 90 6.82 17.83 -5.81
N GLU A 91 6.64 16.85 -6.70
CA GLU A 91 6.08 17.11 -8.04
C GLU A 91 4.60 17.52 -7.97
N ILE A 92 3.88 17.05 -6.95
CA ILE A 92 2.46 17.37 -6.71
C ILE A 92 2.29 18.75 -6.08
N ASP A 93 3.09 19.05 -5.07
CA ASP A 93 3.09 20.32 -4.36
C ASP A 93 4.50 20.58 -3.80
N PRO A 94 5.24 21.55 -4.37
CA PRO A 94 6.60 21.85 -3.93
C PRO A 94 6.68 22.34 -2.47
N GLY A 95 5.56 22.72 -1.84
CA GLY A 95 5.49 23.10 -0.43
C GLY A 95 5.44 21.92 0.56
N MET A 96 5.33 20.67 0.11
CA MET A 96 5.16 19.50 0.99
C MET A 96 6.47 18.87 1.51
N ALA A 97 7.64 19.39 1.10
CA ALA A 97 8.95 18.78 1.39
C ALA A 97 9.80 19.49 2.45
N GLU A 98 9.26 20.54 3.07
CA GLU A 98 9.89 21.30 4.16
C GLU A 98 9.61 20.68 5.54
#